data_AF-A0A670IEK2-F1
#
_entry.id   AF-A0A670IEK2-F1
#
_cell.length_a   1.000
_cell.length_b   1.000
_cell.length_c   1.000
_cell.angle_alpha   90.00
_cell.angle_beta   90.00
_cell.angle_gamma   90.00
#
_symmetry.space_group_name_H-M   'P 1'
#
loop_
_entity.id
_entity.type
_entity.pdbx_description
1 polymer ?
#
loop_
_entity_poly.entity_id
_entity_poly.type
_entity_poly.pdbx_seq_one_letter_code
_entity_poly.pdbx_strand_id
1 'polypeptide(L)' 'MTTHLKKLKESYCQRQGVPMNSLRFLFEGQRITDNHTPKELGMEEEDVIEVYQEQTGGHSTI' A
#
# COMPACT_ATOMS: atom_id res chain seq x y z
N MET A 1 -1.45 -11.55 -12.85
CA MET A 1 -0.01 -11.46 -12.49
C MET A 1 0.23 -12.08 -11.11
N THR A 2 1.29 -12.87 -10.91
CA THR A 2 1.56 -13.63 -9.66
C THR A 2 2.72 -13.07 -8.82
N THR A 3 3.28 -11.92 -9.19
CA THR A 3 4.36 -11.29 -8.43
C THR A 3 3.83 -10.63 -7.17
N HIS A 4 4.53 -10.82 -6.05
CA HIS A 4 4.21 -10.15 -4.80
C HIS A 4 4.36 -8.62 -4.91
N LEU A 5 3.42 -7.90 -4.30
CA LEU A 5 3.34 -6.44 -4.34
C LEU A 5 4.36 -5.74 -3.43
N LYS A 6 5.13 -6.48 -2.62
CA LYS A 6 6.22 -5.93 -1.80
C LYS A 6 7.15 -5.00 -2.57
N LYS A 7 7.63 -5.43 -3.73
CA LYS A 7 8.59 -4.65 -4.55
C LYS A 7 7.98 -3.34 -5.06
N LEU A 8 6.69 -3.33 -5.36
CA LEU A 8 5.97 -2.13 -5.76
C LEU A 8 5.94 -1.13 -4.59
N LYS A 9 5.56 -1.60 -3.39
CA LYS A 9 5.51 -0.77 -2.19
C LYS A 9 6.88 -0.20 -1.84
N GLU A 10 7.93 -1.02 -1.87
CA GLU A 10 9.32 -0.61 -1.64
C GLU A 10 9.77 0.47 -2.63
N SER A 11 9.57 0.24 -3.92
CA SER A 11 9.95 1.18 -4.99
C SER A 11 9.24 2.53 -4.84
N TYR A 12 7.94 2.51 -4.52
CA TYR A 12 7.17 3.74 -4.29
C TYR A 12 7.69 4.50 -3.07
N CYS A 13 7.87 3.83 -1.93
CA CYS A 13 8.37 4.46 -0.70
C CYS A 13 9.78 5.04 -0.89
N GLN A 14 10.67 4.31 -1.58
CA GLN A 14 12.02 4.78 -1.90
C GLN A 14 11.98 6.04 -2.77
N ARG A 15 11.11 6.09 -3.77
CA ARG A 15 10.95 7.28 -4.63
C ARG A 15 10.37 8.48 -3.87
N GLN A 16 9.48 8.24 -2.91
CA GLN A 16 8.92 9.29 -2.05
C GLN A 16 9.87 9.72 -0.92
N GLY A 17 10.93 8.95 -0.65
CA GLY A 17 11.89 9.25 0.42
C GLY A 17 11.32 9.02 1.83
N VAL A 18 10.34 8.13 1.98
CA VAL A 18 9.68 7.83 3.26
C VAL A 18 9.80 6.35 3.61
N PRO A 19 9.80 5.99 4.91
CA PRO A 19 9.89 4.60 5.31
C PRO A 19 8.59 3.85 5.01
N MET A 20 8.66 2.55 4.69
CA MET A 20 7.47 1.75 4.29
C MET A 20 6.35 1.73 5.33
N ASN A 21 6.68 1.84 6.61
CA ASN A 21 5.70 1.85 7.70
C ASN A 21 4.98 3.21 7.86
N SER A 22 5.41 4.25 7.15
CA SER A 22 4.76 5.56 7.16
C SER A 22 3.61 5.68 6.16
N LEU A 23 3.42 4.66 5.31
CA LEU A 23 2.38 4.65 4.28
C LEU A 23 1.54 3.37 4.39
N ARG A 24 0.25 3.49 4.09
CA ARG A 24 -0.65 2.36 3.83
C ARG A 24 -1.11 2.39 2.37
N PHE A 25 -1.12 1.21 1.76
CA PHE A 25 -1.53 0.98 0.38
C PHE A 25 -2.86 0.24 0.41
N LEU A 26 -3.86 0.79 -0.28
CA LEU A 26 -5.21 0.25 -0.37
C LEU A 26 -5.57 -0.04 -1.83
N PHE A 27 -6.30 -1.13 -2.04
CA PHE A 27 -6.98 -1.42 -3.29
C PHE A 27 -8.44 -1.70 -2.96
N GLU A 28 -9.36 -0.94 -3.54
CA GLU A 28 -10.80 -1.00 -3.22
C GLU A 28 -11.09 -0.95 -1.71
N GLY A 29 -10.33 -0.11 -0.98
CA GLY A 29 -10.41 -0.01 0.49
C GLY A 29 -9.76 -1.15 1.28
N GLN A 30 -9.33 -2.24 0.63
CA GLN A 30 -8.61 -3.34 1.28
C GLN A 30 -7.11 -3.05 1.38
N ARG A 31 -6.52 -3.29 2.56
CA ARG A 31 -5.08 -3.10 2.78
C ARG A 31 -4.25 -4.15 2.05
N ILE A 32 -3.26 -3.67 1.28
CA ILE A 32 -2.32 -4.50 0.55
C ILE A 32 -1.17 -4.94 1.47
N THR A 33 -1.03 -6.25 1.65
CA THR A 33 0.11 -6.84 2.35
C THR A 33 1.26 -7.17 1.38
N ASP A 34 2.44 -7.42 1.92
CA ASP A 34 3.64 -7.66 1.11
C ASP A 34 3.55 -8.95 0.28
N ASN A 35 2.77 -9.92 0.75
CA ASN A 35 2.60 -11.22 0.10
C ASN A 35 1.42 -11.24 -0.88
N HIS A 36 0.59 -10.20 -0.94
CA HIS A 36 -0.48 -10.15 -1.93
C HIS A 36 0.08 -10.04 -3.34
N THR A 37 -0.59 -10.70 -4.26
CA THR A 37 -0.36 -10.59 -5.70
C THR A 37 -1.52 -9.85 -6.36
N PRO A 38 -1.31 -9.19 -7.52
CA PRO A 38 -2.41 -8.60 -8.28
C PRO A 38 -3.52 -9.60 -8.59
N LYS A 39 -3.17 -10.86 -8.90
CA LYS A 39 -4.15 -11.93 -9.19
C LYS A 39 -5.06 -12.25 -7.99
N GLU A 40 -4.51 -12.29 -6.77
CA GLU A 40 -5.32 -12.57 -5.57
C GLU A 40 -6.25 -11.42 -5.22
N LEU A 41 -5.83 -10.19 -5.53
CA LEU A 41 -6.62 -8.99 -5.34
C LEU A 41 -7.61 -8.73 -6.49
N GLY A 42 -7.60 -9.55 -7.55
CA GLY A 42 -8.47 -9.35 -8.70
C GLY A 42 -8.12 -8.11 -9.54
N MET A 43 -6.89 -7.61 -9.43
CA MET A 43 -6.47 -6.40 -10.13
C MET A 43 -6.34 -6.62 -11.64
N GLU A 44 -6.82 -5.66 -12.41
CA GLU A 44 -6.73 -5.56 -13.85
C GLU A 44 -5.69 -4.49 -14.27
N GLU A 45 -5.49 -4.35 -15.57
CA GLU A 45 -4.67 -3.26 -16.09
C GLU A 45 -5.38 -1.93 -15.87
N GLU A 46 -4.62 -0.86 -15.63
CA GLU A 46 -5.13 0.50 -15.33
C GLU A 46 -5.78 0.68 -13.95
N ASP A 47 -5.88 -0.37 -13.13
CA ASP A 47 -6.33 -0.27 -11.75
C ASP A 47 -5.42 0.63 -10.89
N VAL A 48 -6.05 1.30 -9.91
CA VAL A 48 -5.40 2.30 -9.06
C VAL A 48 -5.23 1.76 -7.64
N ILE A 49 -4.01 1.88 -7.13
CA ILE A 49 -3.70 1.69 -5.70
C ILE A 49 -3.73 3.06 -5.02
N GLU A 50 -4.54 3.17 -3.99
CA GLU A 50 -4.59 4.37 -3.16
C GLU A 50 -3.48 4.31 -2.10
N VAL A 51 -2.80 5.44 -1.86
CA VAL A 51 -1.72 5.52 -0.87
C VAL A 51 -2.00 6.65 0.11
N TYR A 52 -2.02 6.31 1.39
CA TYR A 52 -2.27 7.25 2.48
C TYR A 52 -1.13 7.21 3.49
N GLN A 53 -0.93 8.29 4.26
CA GLN A 53 -0.04 8.24 5.42
C GLN A 53 -0.61 7.28 6.48
N GLU A 54 0.25 6.43 7.02
CA GLU A 54 -0.08 5.56 8.14
C GLU A 54 -0.33 6.43 9.37
N GLN A 55 -1.51 6.30 9.97
CA GLN A 55 -1.87 7.10 11.12
C GLN A 55 -1.51 6.32 12.38
N THR A 56 -0.35 6.63 12.95
CA THR A 56 0.15 6.00 14.19
C THR A 56 -0.17 6.81 15.45
N GLY A 57 -0.88 7.94 15.32
CA GLY A 57 -1.21 8.85 16.40
C GLY A 57 -2.58 9.52 16.26
N GLY A 58 -3.12 9.96 17.41
CA GLY A 58 -4.45 10.55 17.51
C GLY A 58 -5.05 10.36 18.91
N HIS A 59 -4.30 10.71 19.97
CA HIS A 59 -4.97 11.00 21.23
C HIS A 59 -5.70 12.33 21.04
N SER A 60 -7.00 12.26 20.74
CA SER A 60 -7.89 13.40 20.95
C SER A 60 -7.92 13.64 22.46
N THR A 61 -7.02 14.48 22.96
CA THR A 61 -7.20 15.06 24.30
C THR A 61 -8.28 16.12 24.14
N ILE A 62 -9.53 15.68 24.35
CA ILE A 62 -10.62 16.59 24.72
C ILE A 62 -10.44 16.99 26.18
#